data_AF-A0A093C241-F1
#
_entry.id   AF-A0A093C241-F1
#
_cell.length_a   1.000
_cell.length_b   1.000
_cell.length_c   1.000
_cell.angle_alpha   90.00
_cell.angle_beta   90.00
_cell.angle_gamma   90.00
#
_symmetry.space_group_name_H-M   'P 1'
#
loop_
_entity.id
_entity.type
_entity.pdbx_description
1 polymer ?
#
loop_
_entity_poly.entity_id
_entity_poly.type
_entity_poly.pdbx_seq_one_letter_code
_entity_poly.pdbx_strand_id
1 'polypeptide(L)'
;RSVCAGDGAQGCYVPARCFSVEKFCRHFGHLDKSLLPLFAVLNGNDYIDLAALEVFFSKVRWPRGCAAGSGGGWLAQFAERTEALDNVLKYLKKHQREEIRELLCTSMEDYTPSDVNLEDFFLNGQYECEAARKADVPQWVRDALAKGKLAPFVSDALILRSTFLHVQVENMQRPSAHSTALPIRQVIYGLLLKVSQNTEAVSPSKQTSELPVVREFDRLQKTLKKTFVQAASLPTDFCDGHCPLDKLTEMPMSRRQMLLLETLGVKMSFLESIPSHLQLPVAVTCYWIRCSEPKVKLHQLKALLLVIVAGELHRITNDPDPTVLHTEDDGIAYNEFLKWKEKKLQSKDFDLDAAHSFCQWQCCLQMGFYLNQLLCAPLSEPDLSRLYSGTLVHRLYQELKSTPSVENLFSLSPKMTQLYQVMLNTVES
;
A
#
# COMPACT_ATOMS: atom_id res chain seq x y z
N ARG A 1 -27.82 -19.88 -0.38
CA ARG A 1 -28.00 -19.48 1.02
C ARG A 1 -28.37 -18.02 1.01
N SER A 2 -29.54 -17.67 1.53
CA SER A 2 -29.91 -16.29 1.83
C SER A 2 -29.08 -15.89 3.05
N VAL A 3 -28.29 -14.83 2.93
CA VAL A 3 -27.62 -14.22 4.08
C VAL A 3 -28.71 -13.54 4.89
N CYS A 4 -28.84 -13.91 6.17
CA CYS A 4 -29.84 -13.34 7.07
C CYS A 4 -29.74 -11.81 7.05
N ALA A 5 -30.88 -11.14 6.85
CA ALA A 5 -30.99 -9.72 7.15
C ALA A 5 -30.91 -9.59 8.68
N GLY A 6 -29.78 -9.09 9.19
CA GLY A 6 -29.70 -8.66 10.58
C GLY A 6 -30.48 -7.36 10.75
N ASP A 7 -31.15 -7.21 11.89
CA ASP A 7 -31.89 -6.00 12.32
C ASP A 7 -30.93 -4.83 12.66
N GLY A 8 -29.88 -4.63 11.86
CA GLY A 8 -28.93 -3.52 11.97
C GLY A 8 -29.35 -2.34 11.11
N ALA A 9 -28.94 -1.13 11.53
CA ALA A 9 -29.23 0.13 10.85
C ALA A 9 -29.07 0.02 9.31
N GLN A 10 -30.11 0.45 8.59
CA GLN A 10 -30.14 0.48 7.12
C GLN A 10 -29.02 1.41 6.62
N GLY A 11 -27.88 0.86 6.18
CA GLY A 11 -26.84 1.67 5.56
C GLY A 11 -25.48 1.04 5.31
N CYS A 12 -25.10 -0.06 5.98
CA CYS A 12 -23.70 -0.51 5.96
C CYS A 12 -23.50 -1.92 5.39
N TYR A 13 -24.12 -2.25 4.26
CA TYR A 13 -23.89 -3.55 3.60
C TYR A 13 -23.25 -3.37 2.22
N VAL A 14 -22.11 -4.02 2.01
CA VAL A 14 -21.52 -4.16 0.69
C VAL A 14 -22.21 -5.35 0.00
N PRO A 15 -22.92 -5.16 -1.13
CA PRO A 15 -23.52 -6.28 -1.84
C PRO A 15 -22.42 -7.22 -2.32
N ALA A 16 -22.44 -8.47 -1.84
CA ALA A 16 -21.44 -9.48 -2.16
C ALA A 16 -22.06 -10.64 -2.96
N ARG A 17 -21.32 -11.15 -3.95
CA ARG A 17 -21.65 -12.41 -4.63
C ARG A 17 -21.02 -13.56 -3.87
N CYS A 18 -21.79 -14.60 -3.56
CA CYS A 18 -21.28 -15.80 -2.92
C CYS A 18 -20.78 -16.80 -3.97
N PHE A 19 -19.52 -17.23 -3.84
CA PHE A 19 -18.98 -18.35 -4.60
C PHE A 19 -19.43 -19.67 -3.95
N SER A 20 -19.77 -20.66 -4.77
CA SER A 20 -20.09 -22.02 -4.29
C SER A 20 -19.14 -23.00 -4.96
N VAL A 21 -18.33 -23.65 -4.12
CA VAL A 21 -17.42 -24.71 -4.55
C VAL A 21 -18.19 -25.85 -5.22
N GLU A 22 -19.40 -26.17 -4.77
CA GLU A 22 -20.23 -27.20 -5.38
C GLU A 22 -20.67 -26.83 -6.80
N LYS A 23 -21.04 -25.57 -7.03
CA LYS A 23 -21.39 -25.08 -8.37
C LYS A 23 -20.16 -25.05 -9.28
N PHE A 24 -19.01 -24.66 -8.74
CA PHE A 24 -17.73 -24.67 -9.46
C PHE A 24 -17.35 -26.09 -9.90
N CYS A 25 -17.35 -27.06 -8.97
CA CYS A 25 -17.08 -28.46 -9.28
C CYS A 25 -18.06 -29.05 -10.31
N ARG A 26 -19.35 -28.74 -10.20
CA ARG A 26 -20.36 -29.17 -11.19
C ARG A 26 -20.12 -28.60 -12.57
N HIS A 27 -19.68 -27.35 -12.67
CA HIS A 27 -19.34 -26.72 -13.95
C HIS A 27 -18.23 -27.48 -14.68
N PHE A 28 -17.26 -28.01 -13.93
CA PHE A 28 -16.14 -28.80 -14.47
C PHE A 28 -16.42 -30.31 -14.50
N GLY A 29 -17.66 -30.75 -14.75
CA GLY A 29 -17.97 -32.16 -14.92
C GLY A 29 -17.93 -32.98 -13.62
N HIS A 30 -18.35 -32.37 -12.51
CA HIS A 30 -18.34 -32.98 -11.17
C HIS A 30 -16.92 -33.25 -10.64
N LEU A 31 -16.00 -32.32 -10.86
CA LEU A 31 -14.65 -32.35 -10.28
C LEU A 31 -14.69 -32.61 -8.77
N ASP A 32 -13.97 -33.62 -8.30
CA ASP A 32 -13.87 -33.91 -6.88
C ASP A 32 -13.20 -32.76 -6.12
N LYS A 33 -13.73 -32.38 -4.96
CA LYS A 33 -13.22 -31.26 -4.17
C LYS A 33 -11.77 -31.48 -3.70
N SER A 34 -11.35 -32.72 -3.49
CA SER A 34 -9.99 -33.09 -3.07
C SER A 34 -8.93 -32.77 -4.12
N LEU A 35 -9.34 -32.57 -5.38
CA LEU A 35 -8.48 -32.22 -6.52
C LEU A 35 -8.33 -30.70 -6.71
N LEU A 36 -9.09 -29.88 -5.97
CA LEU A 36 -9.02 -28.41 -6.10
C LEU A 36 -7.63 -27.82 -5.79
N PRO A 37 -6.85 -28.32 -4.81
CA PRO A 37 -5.47 -27.90 -4.63
C PRO A 37 -4.62 -28.13 -5.88
N LEU A 38 -4.69 -29.33 -6.47
CA LEU A 38 -3.95 -29.65 -7.69
C LEU A 38 -4.41 -28.77 -8.86
N PHE A 39 -5.72 -28.52 -8.97
CA PHE A 39 -6.27 -27.59 -9.94
C PHE A 39 -5.65 -26.20 -9.78
N ALA A 40 -5.62 -25.64 -8.57
CA ALA A 40 -5.09 -24.31 -8.32
C ALA A 40 -3.59 -24.21 -8.69
N VAL A 41 -2.81 -25.19 -8.23
CA VAL A 41 -1.37 -25.29 -8.50
C VAL A 41 -1.07 -25.37 -9.99
N LEU A 42 -1.78 -26.24 -10.73
CA LEU A 42 -1.56 -26.39 -12.18
C LEU A 42 -1.90 -25.11 -12.96
N ASN A 43 -2.89 -24.33 -12.51
CA ASN A 43 -3.25 -23.06 -13.16
C ASN A 43 -2.32 -21.90 -12.78
N GLY A 44 -1.26 -22.15 -11.99
CA GLY A 44 -0.21 -21.18 -11.70
C GLY A 44 -0.54 -20.21 -10.55
N ASN A 45 -1.48 -20.57 -9.67
CA ASN A 45 -1.79 -19.75 -8.49
C ASN A 45 -0.61 -19.57 -7.54
N ASP A 46 0.28 -20.57 -7.46
CA ASP A 46 1.40 -20.62 -6.51
C ASP A 46 2.73 -20.15 -7.12
N TYR A 47 2.66 -19.48 -8.28
CA TYR A 47 3.83 -18.91 -8.98
C TYR A 47 4.96 -19.93 -9.26
N ILE A 48 4.60 -21.21 -9.40
CA ILE A 48 5.51 -22.28 -9.82
C ILE A 48 6.05 -21.95 -11.22
N ASP A 49 7.32 -22.26 -11.46
CA ASP A 49 7.93 -22.14 -12.79
C ASP A 49 7.16 -22.99 -13.81
N LEU A 50 6.33 -22.31 -14.61
CA LEU A 50 5.42 -22.90 -15.57
C LEU A 50 6.15 -23.53 -16.76
N ALA A 51 7.44 -23.26 -16.99
CA ALA A 51 8.15 -23.78 -18.17
C ALA A 51 8.10 -25.31 -18.26
N ALA A 52 8.09 -26.01 -17.12
CA ALA A 52 7.93 -27.46 -17.10
C ALA A 52 6.47 -27.90 -17.34
N LEU A 53 5.50 -27.15 -16.79
CA LEU A 53 4.07 -27.45 -16.96
C LEU A 53 3.53 -27.05 -18.34
N GLU A 54 4.15 -26.11 -19.05
CA GLU A 54 3.83 -25.78 -20.45
C GLU A 54 3.94 -27.01 -21.37
N VAL A 55 4.89 -27.91 -21.08
CA VAL A 55 5.04 -29.18 -21.81
C VAL A 55 3.83 -30.10 -21.60
N PHE A 56 3.26 -30.09 -20.40
CA PHE A 56 2.02 -30.79 -20.10
C PHE A 56 0.83 -30.13 -20.83
N PHE A 57 0.64 -28.82 -20.66
CA PHE A 57 -0.49 -28.10 -21.27
C PHE A 57 -0.52 -28.18 -22.80
N SER A 58 0.65 -28.22 -23.45
CA SER A 58 0.77 -28.33 -24.90
C SER A 58 0.50 -29.73 -25.47
N LYS A 59 0.60 -30.79 -24.64
CA LYS A 59 0.50 -32.19 -25.10
C LYS A 59 -0.73 -32.93 -24.60
N VAL A 60 -1.36 -32.45 -23.53
CA VAL A 60 -2.52 -33.11 -22.94
C VAL A 60 -3.75 -32.97 -23.85
N ARG A 61 -4.55 -34.03 -23.92
CA ARG A 61 -5.81 -34.01 -24.69
C ARG A 61 -6.93 -33.47 -23.82
N TRP A 62 -7.42 -32.28 -24.17
CA TRP A 62 -8.51 -31.64 -23.45
C TRP A 62 -9.88 -32.24 -23.80
N PRO A 63 -10.76 -32.49 -22.81
CA PRO A 63 -12.14 -32.88 -23.06
C PRO A 63 -12.89 -31.86 -23.93
N ARG A 64 -13.74 -32.34 -24.84
CA ARG A 64 -14.56 -31.48 -25.72
C ARG A 64 -15.59 -30.70 -24.90
N GLY A 65 -15.73 -29.39 -25.16
CA GLY A 65 -16.74 -28.53 -24.50
C GLY A 65 -16.25 -27.79 -23.25
N CYS A 66 -15.03 -28.07 -22.79
CA CYS A 66 -14.37 -27.22 -21.79
C CYS A 66 -13.73 -26.02 -22.50
N ALA A 67 -13.87 -24.80 -21.96
CA ALA A 67 -13.13 -23.65 -22.45
C ALA A 67 -11.63 -23.99 -22.42
N ALA A 68 -10.98 -23.88 -23.58
CA ALA A 68 -9.55 -24.19 -23.73
C ALA A 68 -8.76 -23.42 -22.65
N GLY A 69 -7.98 -24.15 -21.85
CA GLY A 69 -7.14 -23.58 -20.79
C GLY A 69 -7.63 -23.78 -19.35
N SER A 70 -8.82 -24.33 -19.11
CA SER A 70 -9.26 -24.65 -17.74
C SER A 70 -9.05 -26.14 -17.44
N GLY A 71 -7.97 -26.47 -16.73
CA GLY A 71 -7.59 -27.85 -16.39
C GLY A 71 -8.62 -28.65 -15.58
N GLY A 72 -9.73 -28.02 -15.16
CA GLY A 72 -10.74 -28.61 -14.28
C GLY A 72 -11.53 -29.75 -14.92
N GLY A 73 -11.93 -29.61 -16.20
CA GLY A 73 -12.64 -30.69 -16.90
C GLY A 73 -11.75 -31.90 -17.17
N TRP A 74 -10.45 -31.68 -17.39
CA TRP A 74 -9.47 -32.77 -17.49
C TRP A 74 -9.24 -33.44 -16.13
N LEU A 75 -9.18 -32.68 -15.04
CA LEU A 75 -9.01 -33.24 -13.70
C LEU A 75 -10.21 -34.07 -13.24
N ALA A 76 -11.43 -33.75 -13.69
CA ALA A 76 -12.65 -34.45 -13.30
C ALA A 76 -12.71 -35.92 -13.73
N GLN A 77 -11.81 -36.38 -14.61
CA GLN A 77 -11.71 -37.79 -15.00
C GLN A 77 -10.99 -38.66 -13.95
N PHE A 78 -10.31 -38.05 -12.98
CA PHE A 78 -9.55 -38.76 -11.95
C PHE A 78 -10.33 -38.80 -10.65
N ALA A 79 -10.23 -39.93 -9.95
CA ALA A 79 -10.83 -40.08 -8.62
C ALA A 79 -9.87 -39.62 -7.52
N GLU A 80 -8.56 -39.83 -7.71
CA GLU A 80 -7.54 -39.54 -6.70
C GLU A 80 -6.52 -38.50 -7.17
N ARG A 81 -6.05 -37.69 -6.22
CA ARG A 81 -5.01 -36.67 -6.45
C ARG A 81 -3.70 -37.29 -6.94
N THR A 82 -3.30 -38.41 -6.36
CA THR A 82 -2.09 -39.17 -6.72
C THR A 82 -2.13 -39.63 -8.17
N GLU A 83 -3.27 -40.16 -8.61
CA GLU A 83 -3.49 -40.59 -9.99
C GLU A 83 -3.39 -39.42 -10.98
N ALA A 84 -4.06 -38.31 -10.67
CA ALA A 84 -4.02 -37.10 -11.49
C ALA A 84 -2.59 -36.54 -11.61
N LEU A 85 -1.86 -36.48 -10.49
CA LEU A 85 -0.48 -36.02 -10.43
C LEU A 85 0.45 -36.92 -11.27
N ASP A 86 0.36 -38.24 -11.11
CA ASP A 86 1.13 -39.19 -11.92
C ASP A 86 0.87 -39.01 -13.42
N ASN A 87 -0.36 -38.64 -13.79
CA ASN A 87 -0.70 -38.35 -15.18
C ASN A 87 0.00 -37.09 -15.71
N VAL A 88 0.06 -36.01 -14.92
CA VAL A 88 0.82 -34.80 -15.26
C VAL A 88 2.30 -35.15 -15.48
N LEU A 89 2.91 -35.90 -14.57
CA LEU A 89 4.34 -36.22 -14.59
C LEU A 89 4.74 -37.08 -15.81
N LYS A 90 3.81 -37.84 -16.43
CA LYS A 90 4.08 -38.61 -17.67
C LYS A 90 4.56 -37.72 -18.82
N TYR A 91 4.14 -36.46 -18.86
CA TYR A 91 4.50 -35.52 -19.91
C TYR A 91 5.88 -34.88 -19.74
N LEU A 92 6.47 -35.04 -18.55
CA LEU A 92 7.76 -34.45 -18.15
C LEU A 92 8.93 -35.41 -18.40
N LYS A 93 10.13 -34.85 -18.55
CA LYS A 93 11.37 -35.62 -18.71
C LYS A 93 11.65 -36.42 -17.44
N LYS A 94 12.10 -37.67 -17.58
CA LYS A 94 12.28 -38.63 -16.46
C LYS A 94 13.10 -38.05 -15.30
N HIS A 95 14.15 -37.28 -15.57
CA HIS A 95 15.02 -36.71 -14.53
C HIS A 95 14.38 -35.55 -13.75
N GLN A 96 13.32 -34.91 -14.25
CA GLN A 96 12.64 -33.77 -13.60
C GLN A 96 11.40 -34.20 -12.82
N ARG A 97 10.96 -35.45 -12.94
CA ARG A 97 9.65 -35.90 -12.42
C ARG A 97 9.56 -35.84 -10.91
N GLU A 98 10.60 -36.28 -10.20
CA GLU A 98 10.58 -36.31 -8.74
C GLU A 98 10.66 -34.90 -8.16
N GLU A 99 11.53 -34.04 -8.70
CA GLU A 99 11.63 -32.63 -8.31
C GLU A 99 10.29 -31.90 -8.51
N ILE A 100 9.64 -32.08 -9.67
CA ILE A 100 8.36 -31.44 -9.95
C ILE A 100 7.23 -32.07 -9.12
N ARG A 101 7.29 -33.37 -8.83
CA ARG A 101 6.33 -34.02 -7.91
C ARG A 101 6.40 -33.36 -6.54
N GLU A 102 7.60 -33.26 -5.96
CA GLU A 102 7.84 -32.66 -4.66
C GLU A 102 7.35 -31.21 -4.63
N LEU A 103 7.67 -30.43 -5.66
CA LEU A 103 7.23 -29.04 -5.81
C LEU A 103 5.70 -28.92 -5.83
N LEU A 104 5.01 -29.71 -6.68
CA LEU A 104 3.55 -29.69 -6.77
C LEU A 104 2.90 -30.15 -5.46
N CYS A 105 3.45 -31.18 -4.81
CA CYS A 105 2.96 -31.66 -3.52
C CYS A 105 3.08 -30.57 -2.45
N THR A 106 4.26 -29.95 -2.33
CA THR A 106 4.52 -28.88 -1.35
C THR A 106 3.57 -27.71 -1.57
N SER A 107 3.38 -27.25 -2.82
CA SER A 107 2.46 -26.15 -3.10
C SER A 107 0.99 -26.49 -2.81
N MET A 108 0.59 -27.77 -2.89
CA MET A 108 -0.76 -28.18 -2.50
C MET A 108 -0.98 -28.15 -0.98
N GLU A 109 0.07 -28.21 -0.16
CA GLU A 109 -0.04 -28.19 1.30
C GLU A 109 -0.60 -26.84 1.78
N ASP A 110 -0.31 -25.74 1.08
CA ASP A 110 -0.80 -24.39 1.39
C ASP A 110 -2.34 -24.25 1.26
N TYR A 111 -2.99 -25.18 0.55
CA TYR A 111 -4.45 -25.23 0.43
C TYR A 111 -5.12 -26.12 1.49
N THR A 112 -4.34 -26.71 2.39
CA THR A 112 -4.88 -27.50 3.51
C THR A 112 -5.69 -26.57 4.41
N PRO A 113 -6.92 -26.95 4.82
CA PRO A 113 -7.70 -26.15 5.74
C PRO A 113 -6.88 -25.84 7.00
N SER A 114 -6.80 -24.56 7.34
CA SER A 114 -6.17 -24.10 8.57
C SER A 114 -7.11 -24.36 9.74
N ASP A 115 -6.55 -24.72 10.90
CA ASP A 115 -7.29 -24.80 12.17
C ASP A 115 -7.65 -23.42 12.74
N VAL A 116 -7.22 -22.34 12.07
CA VAL A 116 -7.52 -20.96 12.48
C VAL A 116 -9.01 -20.66 12.32
N ASN A 117 -9.64 -20.33 13.44
CA ASN A 117 -11.02 -19.84 13.45
C ASN A 117 -11.07 -18.31 13.27
N LEU A 118 -11.42 -17.85 12.07
CA LEU A 118 -11.59 -16.42 11.80
C LEU A 118 -12.84 -15.83 12.47
N GLU A 119 -13.79 -16.66 12.93
CA GLU A 119 -14.97 -16.17 13.65
C GLU A 119 -14.56 -15.43 14.94
N ASP A 120 -13.60 -15.97 15.68
CA ASP A 120 -13.09 -15.35 16.91
C ASP A 120 -12.42 -14.01 16.62
N PHE A 121 -11.78 -13.85 15.46
CA PHE A 121 -11.24 -12.56 15.02
C PHE A 121 -12.35 -11.55 14.76
N PHE A 122 -13.40 -11.92 14.01
CA PHE A 122 -14.48 -10.99 13.69
C PHE A 122 -15.37 -10.65 14.90
N LEU A 123 -15.53 -11.59 15.85
CA LEU A 123 -16.33 -11.37 17.06
C LEU A 123 -15.53 -10.65 18.16
N ASN A 124 -14.30 -11.08 18.40
CA ASN A 124 -13.52 -10.68 19.58
C ASN A 124 -12.28 -9.84 19.24
N GLY A 125 -11.96 -9.65 17.94
CA GLY A 125 -10.75 -8.97 17.49
C GLY A 125 -9.46 -9.72 17.80
N GLN A 126 -9.55 -11.02 18.14
CA GLN A 126 -8.42 -11.86 18.50
C GLN A 126 -7.96 -12.69 17.31
N TYR A 127 -6.71 -12.48 16.90
CA TYR A 127 -6.05 -13.28 15.88
C TYR A 127 -4.58 -13.41 16.24
N GLU A 128 -4.08 -14.65 16.23
CA GLU A 128 -2.66 -14.92 16.41
C GLU A 128 -2.08 -15.57 15.16
N CYS A 129 -1.19 -14.84 14.49
CA CYS A 129 -0.40 -15.39 13.39
C CYS A 129 0.78 -16.18 13.95
N GLU A 130 0.79 -17.50 13.72
CA GLU A 130 1.85 -18.39 14.19
C GLU A 130 3.22 -18.00 13.63
N ALA A 131 3.30 -17.61 12.35
CA ALA A 131 4.54 -17.15 11.72
C ALA A 131 5.08 -15.88 12.40
N ALA A 132 4.20 -14.92 12.72
CA ALA A 132 4.60 -13.70 13.41
C ALA A 132 5.04 -13.98 14.87
N ARG A 133 4.40 -14.94 15.54
CA ARG A 133 4.80 -15.41 16.88
C ARG A 133 6.19 -16.07 16.85
N LYS A 134 6.44 -16.94 15.86
CA LYS A 134 7.75 -17.59 15.66
C LYS A 134 8.85 -16.60 15.31
N ALA A 135 8.51 -15.49 14.67
CA ALA A 135 9.42 -14.41 14.31
C ALA A 135 9.66 -13.38 15.45
N ASP A 136 9.17 -13.64 16.67
CA ASP A 136 9.32 -12.77 17.84
C ASP A 136 8.88 -11.31 17.59
N VAL A 137 7.81 -11.15 16.81
CA VAL A 137 7.24 -9.83 16.51
C VAL A 137 6.46 -9.31 17.73
N PRO A 138 6.68 -8.07 18.19
CA PRO A 138 5.95 -7.52 19.33
C PRO A 138 4.43 -7.62 19.18
N GLN A 139 3.72 -7.90 20.29
CA GLN A 139 2.27 -8.13 20.27
C GLN A 139 1.50 -6.96 19.63
N TRP A 140 1.87 -5.71 19.95
CA TRP A 140 1.19 -4.53 19.41
C TRP A 140 1.31 -4.44 17.88
N VAL A 141 2.44 -4.88 17.29
CA VAL A 141 2.65 -4.90 15.84
C VAL A 141 1.78 -5.98 15.20
N ARG A 142 1.71 -7.17 15.81
CA ARG A 142 0.84 -8.27 15.37
C ARG A 142 -0.63 -7.84 15.35
N ASP A 143 -1.09 -7.23 16.44
CA ASP A 143 -2.46 -6.73 16.57
C ASP A 143 -2.76 -5.61 15.57
N ALA A 144 -1.80 -4.70 15.35
CA ALA A 144 -1.97 -3.59 14.42
C ALA A 144 -2.00 -4.06 12.96
N LEU A 145 -1.18 -5.04 12.58
CA LEU A 145 -1.24 -5.68 11.26
C LEU A 145 -2.58 -6.41 11.05
N ALA A 146 -3.02 -7.21 12.04
CA ALA A 146 -4.28 -7.94 11.97
C ALA A 146 -5.49 -7.01 11.82
N LYS A 147 -5.45 -5.83 12.45
CA LYS A 147 -6.49 -4.79 12.37
C LYS A 147 -6.33 -3.85 11.16
N GLY A 148 -5.35 -4.07 10.29
CA GLY A 148 -5.08 -3.20 9.14
C GLY A 148 -4.60 -1.78 9.51
N LYS A 149 -4.09 -1.58 10.73
CA LYS A 149 -3.53 -0.30 11.21
C LYS A 149 -2.06 -0.09 10.83
N LEU A 150 -1.36 -1.16 10.48
CA LEU A 150 -0.03 -1.12 9.89
C LEU A 150 -0.10 -1.71 8.49
N ALA A 151 0.64 -1.12 7.56
CA ALA A 151 0.74 -1.63 6.20
C ALA A 151 1.59 -2.90 6.13
N PRO A 152 1.31 -3.82 5.16
CA PRO A 152 2.15 -4.99 4.90
C PRO A 152 3.63 -4.67 4.67
N PHE A 153 3.94 -3.47 4.17
CA PHE A 153 5.30 -2.95 4.08
C PHE A 153 6.10 -3.12 5.39
N VAL A 154 5.45 -2.94 6.55
CA VAL A 154 6.08 -3.08 7.86
C VAL A 154 6.45 -4.54 8.14
N SER A 155 5.54 -5.50 7.89
CA SER A 155 5.84 -6.92 8.07
C SER A 155 6.91 -7.41 7.10
N ASP A 156 6.86 -6.96 5.85
CA ASP A 156 7.82 -7.34 4.81
C ASP A 156 9.24 -6.86 5.18
N ALA A 157 9.37 -5.60 5.61
CA ALA A 157 10.63 -5.05 6.05
C ALA A 157 11.14 -5.72 7.34
N LEU A 158 10.27 -6.01 8.31
CA LEU A 158 10.63 -6.58 9.60
C LEU A 158 11.04 -8.06 9.50
N ILE A 159 10.21 -8.87 8.83
CA ILE A 159 10.30 -10.33 8.78
C ILE A 159 11.13 -10.79 7.56
N LEU A 160 10.75 -10.35 6.36
CA LEU A 160 11.39 -10.80 5.11
C LEU A 160 12.70 -10.07 4.81
N ARG A 161 12.96 -8.94 5.50
CA ARG A 161 14.07 -8.03 5.21
C ARG A 161 14.10 -7.62 3.74
N SER A 162 12.91 -7.55 3.13
CA SER A 162 12.74 -7.34 1.70
C SER A 162 11.41 -6.69 1.40
N THR A 163 11.35 -5.78 0.43
CA THR A 163 10.12 -5.07 0.06
C THR A 163 10.09 -4.75 -1.43
N PHE A 164 8.89 -4.78 -2.02
CA PHE A 164 8.62 -4.32 -3.38
C PHE A 164 8.06 -2.92 -3.35
N LEU A 165 8.72 -2.00 -4.05
CA LEU A 165 8.25 -0.63 -4.19
C LEU A 165 7.28 -0.56 -5.37
N HIS A 166 5.98 -0.48 -5.07
CA HIS A 166 4.94 -0.45 -6.09
C HIS A 166 5.00 0.85 -6.90
N VAL A 167 5.11 0.69 -8.23
CA VAL A 167 5.18 1.79 -9.19
C VAL A 167 3.78 2.33 -9.46
N GLN A 168 3.61 3.65 -9.33
CA GLN A 168 2.41 4.37 -9.78
C GLN A 168 2.61 4.94 -11.19
N VAL A 169 1.68 5.76 -11.69
CA VAL A 169 1.83 6.42 -13.00
C VAL A 169 2.98 7.44 -12.95
N GLU A 170 4.09 7.15 -13.62
CA GLU A 170 5.27 8.01 -13.62
C GLU A 170 6.15 7.88 -14.89
N ASN A 171 7.11 8.80 -15.05
CA ASN A 171 8.08 8.78 -16.14
C ASN A 171 9.18 7.72 -15.91
N MET A 172 9.06 6.56 -16.54
CA MET A 172 10.04 5.47 -16.44
C MET A 172 11.43 5.79 -17.03
N GLN A 173 11.57 6.87 -17.81
CA GLN A 173 12.87 7.34 -18.29
C GLN A 173 13.68 8.04 -17.20
N ARG A 174 13.02 8.45 -16.10
CA ARG A 174 13.65 9.08 -14.93
C ARG A 174 13.95 8.03 -13.86
N PRO A 175 14.85 8.33 -12.89
CA PRO A 175 14.97 7.54 -11.67
C PRO A 175 13.61 7.29 -11.00
N SER A 176 13.48 6.22 -10.23
CA SER A 176 12.22 5.89 -9.55
C SER A 176 11.72 7.04 -8.70
N ALA A 177 10.41 7.35 -8.75
CA ALA A 177 9.79 8.32 -7.86
C ALA A 177 10.04 8.01 -6.38
N HIS A 178 10.17 6.71 -6.05
CA HIS A 178 10.53 6.23 -4.72
C HIS A 178 11.88 6.72 -4.21
N SER A 179 12.77 7.19 -5.09
CA SER A 179 14.06 7.78 -4.69
C SER A 179 13.86 8.98 -3.76
N THR A 180 12.80 9.77 -3.97
CA THR A 180 12.46 10.94 -3.14
C THR A 180 12.10 10.55 -1.70
N ALA A 181 11.45 9.40 -1.53
CA ALA A 181 11.00 8.89 -0.24
C ALA A 181 12.02 7.96 0.44
N LEU A 182 13.22 7.78 -0.15
CA LEU A 182 14.26 6.89 0.39
C LEU A 182 14.65 7.26 1.84
N PRO A 183 14.92 8.53 2.20
CA PRO A 183 15.26 8.88 3.59
C PRO A 183 14.18 8.49 4.61
N ILE A 184 12.89 8.64 4.25
CA ILE A 184 11.78 8.23 5.12
C ILE A 184 11.81 6.71 5.34
N ARG A 185 12.05 5.92 4.29
CA ARG A 185 12.20 4.46 4.40
C ARG A 185 13.39 4.06 5.26
N GLN A 186 14.52 4.76 5.15
CA GLN A 186 15.68 4.49 6.01
C GLN A 186 15.36 4.68 7.49
N VAL A 187 14.56 5.70 7.85
CA VAL A 187 14.06 5.88 9.23
C VAL A 187 13.14 4.74 9.64
N ILE A 188 12.19 4.33 8.78
CA ILE A 188 11.32 3.17 9.06
C ILE A 188 12.15 1.92 9.32
N TYR A 189 13.17 1.63 8.49
CA TYR A 189 14.06 0.49 8.71
C TYR A 189 14.87 0.63 10.01
N GLY A 190 15.29 1.84 10.37
CA GLY A 190 15.95 2.13 11.65
C GLY A 190 15.07 1.86 12.87
N LEU A 191 13.76 2.08 12.75
CA LEU A 191 12.78 1.75 13.79
C LEU A 191 12.49 0.25 13.88
N LEU A 192 12.42 -0.44 12.74
CA LEU A 192 12.03 -1.85 12.69
C LEU A 192 13.17 -2.81 13.04
N LEU A 193 14.41 -2.47 12.69
CA LEU A 193 15.50 -3.43 12.66
C LEU A 193 16.50 -3.18 13.80
N LYS A 194 16.74 -4.24 14.59
CA LYS A 194 17.82 -4.26 15.59
C LYS A 194 19.18 -4.25 14.89
N VAL A 195 20.10 -3.44 15.39
CA VAL A 195 21.51 -3.50 15.04
C VAL A 195 22.08 -4.83 15.56
N SER A 196 22.77 -5.57 14.70
CA SER A 196 23.41 -6.82 15.11
C SER A 196 24.65 -6.48 15.95
N GLN A 197 24.57 -6.66 17.26
CA GLN A 197 25.79 -6.73 18.08
C GLN A 197 26.38 -8.12 17.83
N ASN A 198 27.44 -8.21 17.04
CA ASN A 198 28.17 -9.47 16.87
C ASN A 198 28.59 -9.98 18.25
N THR A 199 27.84 -10.94 18.77
CA THR A 199 28.13 -11.63 20.02
C THR A 199 29.05 -12.80 19.70
N GLU A 200 30.24 -12.47 19.20
CA GLU A 200 31.37 -13.38 19.22
C GLU A 200 32.54 -12.62 19.82
N ALA A 201 33.12 -13.20 20.87
CA ALA A 201 34.25 -12.68 21.61
C ALA A 201 35.46 -12.50 20.68
N VAL A 202 35.55 -11.36 20.02
CA VAL A 202 36.72 -10.94 19.25
C VAL A 202 37.08 -9.51 19.66
N SER A 203 38.40 -9.34 19.84
CA SER A 203 39.15 -8.22 20.39
C SER A 203 38.59 -6.80 20.16
N PRO A 204 38.81 -5.86 21.11
CA PRO A 204 38.21 -4.51 21.12
C PRO A 204 38.75 -3.52 20.08
N SER A 205 39.46 -3.98 19.04
CA SER A 205 39.96 -3.11 17.97
C SER A 205 39.16 -3.35 16.69
N LYS A 206 38.21 -2.43 16.40
CA LYS A 206 37.31 -2.36 15.23
C LYS A 206 36.01 -3.18 15.33
N GLN A 207 35.15 -2.86 16.30
CA GLN A 207 33.72 -3.13 16.17
C GLN A 207 33.06 -1.98 15.40
N THR A 208 32.97 -2.10 14.07
CA THR A 208 32.01 -1.29 13.31
C THR A 208 30.66 -1.99 13.41
N SER A 209 29.79 -1.45 14.26
CA SER A 209 28.38 -1.84 14.32
C SER A 209 27.71 -1.48 12.99
N GLU A 210 27.64 -2.42 12.05
CA GLU A 210 26.98 -2.20 10.77
C GLU A 210 25.46 -2.08 10.96
N LEU A 211 24.88 -1.01 10.42
CA LEU A 211 23.43 -0.81 10.49
C LEU A 211 22.71 -1.87 9.64
N PRO A 212 21.50 -2.29 10.05
CA PRO A 212 20.71 -3.25 9.29
C PRO A 212 20.42 -2.79 7.87
N VAL A 213 20.28 -3.75 6.97
CA VAL A 213 20.01 -3.52 5.55
C VAL A 213 18.73 -4.22 5.14
N VAL A 214 17.92 -3.55 4.32
CA VAL A 214 16.71 -4.08 3.70
C VAL A 214 16.91 -4.20 2.20
N ARG A 215 16.44 -5.29 1.62
CA ARG A 215 16.44 -5.51 0.17
C ARG A 215 15.22 -4.84 -0.45
N GLU A 216 15.44 -3.85 -1.31
CA GLU A 216 14.35 -3.23 -2.06
C GLU A 216 14.34 -3.76 -3.49
N PHE A 217 13.14 -4.05 -4.00
CA PHE A 217 12.88 -4.27 -5.41
C PHE A 217 12.13 -3.05 -5.94
N ASP A 218 12.81 -2.27 -6.77
CA ASP A 218 12.28 -1.05 -7.38
C ASP A 218 12.38 -1.17 -8.90
N ARG A 219 11.69 -0.32 -9.64
CA ARG A 219 11.84 -0.27 -11.09
C ARG A 219 13.20 0.28 -11.50
N LEU A 220 13.73 -0.24 -12.59
CA LEU A 220 14.71 0.41 -13.44
C LEU A 220 14.16 0.41 -14.86
N GLN A 221 13.64 1.55 -15.28
CA GLN A 221 12.85 1.66 -16.50
C GLN A 221 11.72 0.62 -16.53
N LYS A 222 11.80 -0.39 -17.41
CA LYS A 222 10.82 -1.46 -17.59
C LYS A 222 11.19 -2.77 -16.90
N THR A 223 12.29 -2.81 -16.15
CA THR A 223 12.75 -3.99 -15.43
C THR A 223 12.76 -3.74 -13.92
N LEU A 224 13.04 -4.79 -13.15
CA LEU A 224 13.22 -4.69 -11.71
C LEU A 224 14.72 -4.58 -11.38
N LYS A 225 15.03 -3.68 -10.45
CA LYS A 225 16.35 -3.53 -9.84
C LYS A 225 16.24 -3.91 -8.38
N LYS A 226 17.18 -4.75 -7.96
CA LYS A 226 17.42 -5.07 -6.56
C LYS A 226 18.44 -4.08 -5.99
N THR A 227 18.10 -3.44 -4.87
CA THR A 227 18.99 -2.57 -4.10
C THR A 227 19.01 -3.01 -2.64
N PHE A 228 20.08 -2.62 -1.94
CA PHE A 228 20.26 -2.87 -0.53
C PHE A 228 20.31 -1.51 0.16
N VAL A 229 19.28 -1.22 0.96
CA VAL A 229 19.11 0.06 1.63
C VAL A 229 19.46 -0.09 3.10
N GLN A 230 20.44 0.70 3.53
CA GLN A 230 20.86 0.76 4.92
C GLN A 230 19.86 1.58 5.73
N ALA A 231 19.50 1.06 6.91
CA ALA A 231 18.69 1.76 7.90
C ALA A 231 19.37 3.05 8.37
N ALA A 232 18.59 4.05 8.74
CA ALA A 232 19.09 5.28 9.34
C ALA A 232 19.46 5.04 10.81
N SER A 233 20.50 5.74 11.29
CA SER A 233 20.70 5.90 12.73
C SER A 233 19.61 6.82 13.27
N LEU A 234 18.89 6.38 14.30
CA LEU A 234 17.88 7.19 14.96
C LEU A 234 18.56 8.29 15.80
N PRO A 235 17.91 9.45 16.01
CA PRO A 235 18.42 10.49 16.89
C PRO A 235 18.72 9.96 18.30
N THR A 236 19.85 10.36 18.89
CA THR A 236 20.29 9.88 20.21
C THR A 236 19.27 10.21 21.31
N ASP A 237 18.61 11.36 21.20
CA ASP A 237 17.56 11.81 22.08
C ASP A 237 16.21 11.11 21.85
N PHE A 238 16.03 10.46 20.70
CA PHE A 238 14.92 9.55 20.47
C PHE A 238 15.17 8.23 21.20
N CYS A 239 16.36 7.64 21.05
CA CYS A 239 16.79 6.45 21.79
C CYS A 239 18.30 6.42 22.02
N ASP A 240 18.72 6.08 23.25
CA ASP A 240 20.11 5.87 23.65
C ASP A 240 20.71 4.61 23.01
N GLY A 241 20.91 4.64 21.69
CA GLY A 241 21.53 3.57 20.90
C GLY A 241 20.57 2.53 20.32
N HIS A 242 19.50 2.14 21.05
CA HIS A 242 18.50 1.18 20.55
C HIS A 242 17.07 1.53 21.03
N CYS A 243 16.13 1.70 20.08
CA CYS A 243 14.70 1.67 20.37
C CYS A 243 14.21 0.23 20.20
N PRO A 244 13.97 -0.53 21.28
CA PRO A 244 13.37 -1.83 21.12
C PRO A 244 11.89 -1.59 20.71
N LEU A 245 11.49 -2.16 19.57
CA LEU A 245 10.21 -1.89 18.89
C LEU A 245 8.99 -2.11 19.80
N ASP A 246 9.10 -2.99 20.79
CA ASP A 246 8.15 -3.22 21.88
C ASP A 246 7.85 -1.95 22.68
N LYS A 247 8.85 -1.11 22.97
CA LYS A 247 8.69 0.10 23.79
C LYS A 247 8.18 1.32 23.01
N LEU A 248 8.07 1.22 21.68
CA LEU A 248 7.65 2.35 20.84
C LEU A 248 6.25 2.88 21.23
N THR A 249 5.36 1.99 21.67
CA THR A 249 4.00 2.37 22.12
C THR A 249 3.99 3.10 23.46
N GLU A 250 4.97 2.83 24.32
CA GLU A 250 5.15 3.42 25.66
C GLU A 250 5.80 4.81 25.61
N MET A 251 6.45 5.15 24.49
CA MET A 251 7.10 6.45 24.32
C MET A 251 6.08 7.61 24.34
N PRO A 252 6.43 8.76 24.93
CA PRO A 252 5.59 9.94 24.90
C PRO A 252 5.21 10.36 23.48
N MET A 253 3.96 10.78 23.30
CA MET A 253 3.44 11.21 22.01
C MET A 253 4.28 12.34 21.38
N SER A 254 4.77 13.27 22.20
CA SER A 254 5.64 14.37 21.76
C SER A 254 6.97 13.89 21.17
N ARG A 255 7.58 12.83 21.71
CA ARG A 255 8.82 12.23 21.17
C ARG A 255 8.57 11.57 19.82
N ARG A 256 7.47 10.83 19.70
CA ARG A 256 7.06 10.18 18.44
C ARG A 256 6.72 11.21 17.36
N GLN A 257 6.02 12.28 17.74
CA GLN A 257 5.74 13.41 16.86
C GLN A 257 7.02 14.13 16.41
N MET A 258 7.96 14.36 17.34
CA MET A 258 9.25 14.97 17.03
C MET A 258 10.01 14.17 15.97
N LEU A 259 10.16 12.85 16.13
CA LEU A 259 10.84 12.02 15.13
C LEU A 259 10.16 12.06 13.76
N LEU A 260 8.82 12.00 13.71
CA LEU A 260 8.07 12.12 12.46
C LEU A 260 8.37 13.45 11.76
N LEU A 261 8.27 14.55 12.52
CA LEU A 261 8.47 15.91 12.01
C LEU A 261 9.91 16.19 11.60
N GLU A 262 10.90 15.68 12.35
CA GLU A 262 12.33 15.74 11.97
C GLU A 262 12.62 14.95 10.70
N THR A 263 12.02 13.77 10.55
CA THR A 263 12.14 12.95 9.33
C THR A 263 11.58 13.69 8.11
N LEU A 264 10.45 14.38 8.29
CA LEU A 264 9.87 15.24 7.26
C LEU A 264 10.57 16.61 7.18
N GLY A 265 11.47 16.91 8.11
CA GLY A 265 12.18 18.18 8.27
C GLY A 265 11.25 19.40 8.35
N VAL A 266 10.15 19.28 9.10
CA VAL A 266 9.16 20.34 9.36
C VAL A 266 9.07 20.56 10.86
N LYS A 267 8.84 21.79 11.32
CA LYS A 267 8.57 22.08 12.73
C LYS A 267 7.07 22.14 12.98
N MET A 268 6.63 21.70 14.16
CA MET A 268 5.20 21.72 14.51
C MET A 268 4.61 23.14 14.45
N SER A 269 5.42 24.16 14.77
CA SER A 269 5.03 25.58 14.69
C SER A 269 4.55 26.03 13.32
N PHE A 270 5.02 25.39 12.24
CA PHE A 270 4.56 25.70 10.88
C PHE A 270 3.19 25.08 10.57
N LEU A 271 2.77 24.07 11.33
CA LEU A 271 1.54 23.32 11.10
C LEU A 271 0.38 23.74 12.02
N GLU A 272 0.61 24.66 12.97
CA GLU A 272 -0.38 25.11 13.95
C GLU A 272 -1.63 25.73 13.31
N SER A 273 -1.45 26.45 12.19
CA SER A 273 -2.55 27.05 11.43
C SER A 273 -3.24 26.08 10.46
N ILE A 274 -2.74 24.85 10.34
CA ILE A 274 -3.26 23.82 9.43
C ILE A 274 -4.24 22.92 10.21
N PRO A 275 -5.44 22.60 9.66
CA PRO A 275 -6.35 21.63 10.26
C PRO A 275 -5.65 20.30 10.56
N SER A 276 -5.92 19.69 11.71
CA SER A 276 -5.16 18.54 12.22
C SER A 276 -5.07 17.37 11.22
N HIS A 277 -6.16 17.06 10.53
CA HIS A 277 -6.23 16.00 9.50
C HIS A 277 -5.47 16.32 8.21
N LEU A 278 -5.03 17.57 8.02
CA LEU A 278 -4.20 18.01 6.89
C LEU A 278 -2.74 18.26 7.28
N GLN A 279 -2.38 18.22 8.56
CA GLN A 279 -1.01 18.48 9.02
C GLN A 279 0.00 17.50 8.42
N LEU A 280 -0.30 16.20 8.39
CA LEU A 280 0.58 15.20 7.79
C LEU A 280 0.74 15.41 6.26
N PRO A 281 -0.34 15.55 5.45
CA PRO A 281 -0.21 15.90 4.04
C PRO A 281 0.60 17.17 3.77
N VAL A 282 0.42 18.23 4.56
CA VAL A 282 1.16 19.49 4.40
C VAL A 282 2.64 19.28 4.75
N ALA A 283 2.95 18.59 5.84
CA ALA A 283 4.33 18.27 6.22
C ALA A 283 5.05 17.44 5.14
N VAL A 284 4.36 16.44 4.57
CA VAL A 284 4.86 15.66 3.43
C VAL A 284 5.08 16.54 2.20
N THR A 285 4.21 17.52 1.96
CA THR A 285 4.34 18.45 0.82
C THR A 285 5.59 19.33 0.97
N CYS A 286 5.86 19.85 2.17
CA CYS A 286 7.13 20.55 2.48
C CYS A 286 8.34 19.65 2.22
N TYR A 287 8.31 18.40 2.70
CA TYR A 287 9.37 17.42 2.47
C TYR A 287 9.58 17.17 0.96
N TRP A 288 8.51 16.93 0.22
CA TRP A 288 8.55 16.66 -1.21
C TRP A 288 9.21 17.79 -2.00
N ILE A 289 8.85 19.05 -1.75
CA ILE A 289 9.46 20.21 -2.45
C ILE A 289 10.96 20.30 -2.21
N ARG A 290 11.39 20.05 -0.96
CA ARG A 290 12.81 20.10 -0.61
C ARG A 290 13.59 18.97 -1.28
N CYS A 291 13.02 17.77 -1.32
CA CYS A 291 13.72 16.54 -1.68
C CYS A 291 13.50 16.07 -3.12
N SER A 292 12.53 16.61 -3.87
CA SER A 292 12.24 16.16 -5.22
C SER A 292 13.39 16.45 -6.19
N GLU A 293 13.59 15.53 -7.12
CA GLU A 293 14.44 15.72 -8.29
C GLU A 293 13.72 15.16 -9.53
N PRO A 294 13.36 15.99 -10.53
CA PRO A 294 13.59 17.43 -10.60
C PRO A 294 12.85 18.25 -9.54
N LYS A 295 13.30 19.49 -9.33
CA LYS A 295 12.63 20.43 -8.43
C LYS A 295 11.16 20.66 -8.82
N VAL A 296 10.30 20.67 -7.82
CA VAL A 296 8.87 20.94 -7.97
C VAL A 296 8.66 22.31 -8.59
N LYS A 297 7.84 22.38 -9.65
CA LYS A 297 7.44 23.64 -10.26
C LYS A 297 6.28 24.26 -9.50
N LEU A 298 6.22 25.59 -9.44
CA LEU A 298 5.14 26.32 -8.73
C LEU A 298 3.73 25.85 -9.14
N HIS A 299 3.46 25.69 -10.44
CA HIS A 299 2.16 25.20 -10.90
C HIS A 299 1.84 23.76 -10.45
N GLN A 300 2.85 22.91 -10.24
CA GLN A 300 2.65 21.55 -9.71
C GLN A 300 2.21 21.64 -8.24
N LEU A 301 2.93 22.45 -7.44
CA LEU A 301 2.55 22.72 -6.05
C LEU A 301 1.13 23.26 -5.95
N LYS A 302 0.81 24.35 -6.67
CA LYS A 302 -0.51 24.98 -6.64
C LYS A 302 -1.61 24.01 -7.06
N ALA A 303 -1.39 23.21 -8.11
CA ALA A 303 -2.34 22.19 -8.53
C ALA A 303 -2.62 21.16 -7.42
N LEU A 304 -1.58 20.66 -6.76
CA LEU A 304 -1.71 19.73 -5.65
C LEU A 304 -2.50 20.33 -4.48
N LEU A 305 -2.17 21.55 -4.06
CA LEU A 305 -2.87 22.23 -2.97
C LEU A 305 -4.35 22.46 -3.31
N LEU A 306 -4.67 22.87 -4.54
CA LEU A 306 -6.06 23.03 -4.98
C LEU A 306 -6.84 21.70 -4.97
N VAL A 307 -6.19 20.56 -5.22
CA VAL A 307 -6.83 19.23 -5.06
C VAL A 307 -7.15 18.96 -3.60
N ILE A 308 -6.22 19.25 -2.69
CA ILE A 308 -6.43 19.07 -1.24
C ILE A 308 -7.60 19.95 -0.77
N VAL A 309 -7.65 21.21 -1.21
CA VAL A 309 -8.77 22.13 -0.92
C VAL A 309 -10.08 21.61 -1.49
N ALA A 310 -10.09 21.08 -2.71
CA ALA A 310 -11.28 20.49 -3.31
C ALA A 310 -11.80 19.29 -2.48
N GLY A 311 -10.89 18.47 -1.98
CA GLY A 311 -11.21 17.35 -1.09
C GLY A 311 -11.80 17.81 0.24
N GLU A 312 -11.24 18.87 0.83
CA GLU A 312 -11.75 19.45 2.06
C GLU A 312 -13.13 20.10 1.87
N LEU A 313 -13.33 20.81 0.75
CA LEU A 313 -14.64 21.34 0.38
C LEU A 313 -15.67 20.22 0.25
N HIS A 314 -15.31 19.13 -0.44
CA HIS A 314 -16.18 17.96 -0.55
C HIS A 314 -16.50 17.34 0.83
N ARG A 315 -15.52 17.27 1.74
CA ARG A 315 -15.71 16.77 3.10
C ARG A 315 -16.72 17.62 3.86
N ILE A 316 -16.54 18.94 3.93
CA ILE A 316 -17.43 19.81 4.72
C ILE A 316 -18.84 19.92 4.12
N THR A 317 -19.02 19.70 2.82
CA THR A 317 -20.33 19.75 2.17
C THR A 317 -21.11 18.43 2.33
N ASN A 318 -20.44 17.27 2.29
CA ASN A 318 -21.12 15.97 2.26
C ASN A 318 -21.06 15.20 3.59
N ASP A 319 -20.16 15.58 4.49
CA ASP A 319 -20.03 15.04 5.83
C ASP A 319 -19.89 16.19 6.85
N PRO A 320 -20.96 16.98 7.00
CA PRO A 320 -20.96 18.16 7.86
C PRO A 320 -20.70 17.79 9.32
N ASP A 321 -19.71 18.43 9.94
CA ASP A 321 -19.57 18.36 11.40
C ASP A 321 -20.79 19.06 12.02
N PRO A 322 -21.62 18.37 12.82
CA PRO A 322 -22.85 18.94 13.38
C PRO A 322 -22.59 20.15 14.30
N THR A 323 -21.35 20.40 14.71
CA THR A 323 -20.96 21.54 15.55
C THR A 323 -20.56 22.79 14.76
N VAL A 324 -20.38 22.70 13.43
CA VAL A 324 -19.90 23.80 12.59
C VAL A 324 -21.05 24.40 11.79
N LEU A 325 -21.19 25.73 11.83
CA LEU A 325 -22.15 26.46 11.00
C LEU A 325 -21.77 26.33 9.52
N HIS A 326 -22.66 25.70 8.74
CA HIS A 326 -22.54 25.65 7.29
C HIS A 326 -22.99 26.96 6.68
N THR A 327 -22.13 27.58 5.88
CA THR A 327 -22.50 28.74 5.07
C THR A 327 -23.09 28.26 3.75
N GLU A 328 -24.12 28.93 3.25
CA GLU A 328 -24.68 28.67 1.91
C GLU A 328 -23.59 28.79 0.82
N ASP A 329 -22.61 29.65 1.07
CA ASP A 329 -21.44 29.92 0.22
C ASP A 329 -20.62 28.67 -0.11
N ASP A 330 -20.39 27.77 0.86
CA ASP A 330 -19.60 26.55 0.65
C ASP A 330 -20.31 25.58 -0.31
N GLY A 331 -21.65 25.46 -0.19
CA GLY A 331 -22.45 24.64 -1.09
C GLY A 331 -22.47 25.20 -2.52
N ILE A 332 -22.53 26.52 -2.68
CA ILE A 332 -22.44 27.18 -3.98
C ILE A 332 -21.05 26.96 -4.59
N ALA A 333 -19.97 27.17 -3.82
CA ALA A 333 -18.61 26.95 -4.27
C ALA A 333 -18.38 25.50 -4.73
N TYR A 334 -18.91 24.52 -3.99
CA TYR A 334 -18.82 23.11 -4.35
C TYR A 334 -19.56 22.80 -5.66
N ASN A 335 -20.77 23.34 -5.85
CA ASN A 335 -21.52 23.16 -7.09
C ASN A 335 -20.81 23.81 -8.30
N GLU A 336 -20.25 25.00 -8.15
CA GLU A 336 -19.45 25.65 -9.21
C GLU A 336 -18.18 24.85 -9.53
N PHE A 337 -17.51 24.30 -8.51
CA PHE A 337 -16.39 23.39 -8.70
C PHE A 337 -16.79 22.13 -9.49
N LEU A 338 -17.94 21.51 -9.20
CA LEU A 338 -18.44 20.36 -9.95
C LEU A 338 -18.72 20.72 -11.42
N LYS A 339 -19.39 21.85 -11.68
CA LYS A 339 -19.61 22.36 -13.05
C LYS A 339 -18.29 22.60 -13.78
N TRP A 340 -17.29 23.18 -13.10
CA TRP A 340 -15.97 23.37 -13.67
C TRP A 340 -15.30 22.03 -14.01
N LYS A 341 -15.39 21.05 -13.09
CA LYS A 341 -14.83 19.71 -13.26
C LYS A 341 -15.45 18.97 -14.45
N GLU A 342 -16.75 19.10 -14.67
CA GLU A 342 -17.48 18.55 -15.81
C GLU A 342 -17.16 19.27 -17.13
N LYS A 343 -17.16 20.61 -17.13
CA LYS A 343 -16.86 21.41 -18.33
C LYS A 343 -15.46 21.13 -18.86
N LYS A 344 -14.51 20.87 -17.96
CA LYS A 344 -13.10 20.64 -18.28
C LYS A 344 -12.75 19.15 -18.44
N LEU A 345 -13.75 18.30 -18.64
CA LEU A 345 -13.57 16.86 -18.88
C LEU A 345 -12.91 16.54 -20.24
N GLN A 346 -12.89 17.50 -21.17
CA GLN A 346 -12.29 17.32 -22.50
C GLN A 346 -10.75 17.27 -22.42
N SER A 347 -10.20 16.15 -22.89
CA SER A 347 -8.79 15.74 -22.84
C SER A 347 -7.82 16.83 -23.30
N LYS A 348 -6.97 17.30 -22.38
CA LYS A 348 -5.68 17.95 -22.70
C LYS A 348 -4.56 16.92 -22.63
N ASP A 349 -3.46 17.19 -23.32
CA ASP A 349 -2.29 16.32 -23.36
C ASP A 349 -1.80 15.91 -21.95
N PHE A 350 -1.48 14.62 -21.81
CA PHE A 350 -0.92 14.06 -20.59
C PHE A 350 0.54 14.49 -20.43
N ASP A 351 0.82 15.33 -19.43
CA ASP A 351 2.19 15.75 -19.09
C ASP A 351 2.86 14.69 -18.21
N LEU A 352 3.69 13.86 -18.84
CA LEU A 352 4.39 12.75 -18.18
C LEU A 352 5.36 13.23 -17.08
N ASP A 353 5.94 14.42 -17.22
CA ASP A 353 6.83 14.99 -16.20
C ASP A 353 6.06 15.51 -14.99
N ALA A 354 4.86 16.06 -15.20
CA ALA A 354 3.95 16.37 -14.10
C ALA A 354 3.50 15.10 -13.37
N ALA A 355 3.15 14.04 -14.11
CA ALA A 355 2.78 12.75 -13.51
C ALA A 355 3.90 12.19 -12.64
N HIS A 356 5.15 12.24 -13.12
CA HIS A 356 6.31 11.81 -12.35
C HIS A 356 6.49 12.63 -11.06
N SER A 357 6.34 13.96 -11.14
CA SER A 357 6.43 14.84 -9.97
C SER A 357 5.34 14.53 -8.93
N PHE A 358 4.09 14.33 -9.37
CA PHE A 358 3.00 13.91 -8.47
C PHE A 358 3.17 12.48 -7.94
N CYS A 359 3.80 11.59 -8.70
CA CYS A 359 4.17 10.26 -8.23
C CYS A 359 5.21 10.35 -7.10
N GLN A 360 6.20 11.23 -7.20
CA GLN A 360 7.15 11.48 -6.11
C GLN A 360 6.45 11.93 -4.84
N TRP A 361 5.48 12.84 -4.94
CA TRP A 361 4.66 13.25 -3.78
C TRP A 361 3.87 12.06 -3.21
N GLN A 362 3.22 11.24 -4.04
CA GLN A 362 2.49 10.06 -3.60
C GLN A 362 3.40 9.04 -2.88
N CYS A 363 4.62 8.80 -3.38
CA CYS A 363 5.62 7.97 -2.70
C CYS A 363 6.02 8.55 -1.34
N CYS A 364 6.22 9.87 -1.25
CA CYS A 364 6.53 10.54 0.01
C CYS A 364 5.37 10.46 1.00
N LEU A 365 4.13 10.66 0.52
CA LEU A 365 2.92 10.53 1.35
C LEU A 365 2.76 9.10 1.85
N GLN A 366 2.95 8.10 1.00
CA GLN A 366 2.84 6.69 1.38
C GLN A 366 3.84 6.35 2.50
N MET A 367 5.11 6.72 2.35
CA MET A 367 6.13 6.43 3.37
C MET A 367 5.94 7.28 4.63
N GLY A 368 5.57 8.56 4.50
CA GLY A 368 5.25 9.42 5.64
C GLY A 368 4.03 8.92 6.42
N PHE A 369 3.02 8.39 5.73
CA PHE A 369 1.85 7.76 6.31
C PHE A 369 2.23 6.47 7.05
N TYR A 370 3.04 5.58 6.46
CA TYR A 370 3.52 4.38 7.14
C TYR A 370 4.39 4.70 8.36
N LEU A 371 5.23 5.73 8.28
CA LEU A 371 6.00 6.19 9.43
C LEU A 371 5.09 6.75 10.53
N ASN A 372 4.07 7.55 10.19
CA ASN A 372 3.08 8.05 11.15
C ASN A 372 2.38 6.87 11.85
N GLN A 373 1.91 5.87 11.10
CA GLN A 373 1.27 4.68 11.66
C GLN A 373 2.20 3.88 12.58
N LEU A 374 3.44 3.64 12.14
CA LEU A 374 4.45 2.94 12.92
C LEU A 374 4.72 3.65 14.24
N LEU A 375 4.73 4.99 14.23
CA LEU A 375 4.89 5.85 15.41
C LEU A 375 3.59 6.01 16.23
N CYS A 376 2.58 5.17 16.02
CA CYS A 376 1.29 5.21 16.71
C CYS A 376 0.48 6.49 16.43
N ALA A 377 0.52 6.96 15.18
CA ALA A 377 -0.24 8.09 14.64
C ALA A 377 -0.11 9.41 15.43
N PRO A 378 1.12 9.97 15.59
CA PRO A 378 1.34 11.25 16.25
C PRO A 378 0.67 12.45 15.57
N LEU A 379 0.36 12.32 14.27
CA LEU A 379 -0.52 13.23 13.54
C LEU A 379 -1.76 12.47 13.06
N SER A 380 -2.88 13.19 12.90
CA SER A 380 -4.12 12.63 12.40
C SER A 380 -3.95 12.03 11.01
N GLU A 381 -4.52 10.84 10.80
CA GLU A 381 -4.53 10.20 9.48
C GLU A 381 -5.44 10.98 8.52
N PRO A 382 -4.96 11.33 7.32
CA PRO A 382 -5.77 12.03 6.33
C PRO A 382 -6.77 11.07 5.64
N ASP A 383 -7.90 11.61 5.21
CA ASP A 383 -8.84 10.89 4.32
C ASP A 383 -8.25 10.80 2.90
N LEU A 384 -7.54 9.70 2.63
CA LEU A 384 -6.90 9.45 1.34
C LEU A 384 -7.89 9.41 0.17
N SER A 385 -9.16 9.08 0.41
CA SER A 385 -10.18 9.01 -0.66
C SER A 385 -10.54 10.39 -1.23
N ARG A 386 -10.35 11.44 -0.42
CA ARG A 386 -10.63 12.84 -0.77
C ARG A 386 -9.37 13.67 -0.99
N LEU A 387 -8.24 13.26 -0.41
CA LEU A 387 -7.00 14.03 -0.44
C LEU A 387 -6.39 14.20 -1.83
N TYR A 388 -6.50 13.18 -2.70
CA TYR A 388 -5.82 13.18 -4.00
C TYR A 388 -6.67 12.58 -5.12
N SER A 389 -6.60 13.20 -6.29
CA SER A 389 -7.17 12.66 -7.52
C SER A 389 -6.23 12.98 -8.69
N GLY A 390 -5.64 11.94 -9.28
CA GLY A 390 -4.67 12.08 -10.38
C GLY A 390 -5.27 12.80 -11.61
N THR A 391 -6.53 12.51 -11.94
CA THR A 391 -7.22 13.18 -13.06
C THR A 391 -7.46 14.66 -12.76
N LEU A 392 -7.81 15.01 -11.52
CA LEU A 392 -8.05 16.39 -11.11
C LEU A 392 -6.74 17.20 -11.04
N VAL A 393 -5.69 16.66 -10.43
CA VAL A 393 -4.41 17.37 -10.25
C VAL A 393 -3.79 17.72 -11.60
N HIS A 394 -3.83 16.79 -12.56
CA HIS A 394 -3.33 17.03 -13.91
C HIS A 394 -4.12 18.11 -14.63
N ARG A 395 -5.45 18.11 -14.48
CA ARG A 395 -6.31 19.14 -15.07
C ARG A 395 -6.01 20.51 -14.49
N LEU A 396 -5.95 20.63 -13.16
CA LEU A 396 -5.61 21.88 -12.49
C LEU A 396 -4.23 22.40 -12.92
N TYR A 397 -3.24 21.51 -12.98
CA TYR A 397 -1.90 21.87 -13.46
C TYR A 397 -1.90 22.41 -14.90
N GLN A 398 -2.62 21.77 -15.83
CA GLN A 398 -2.72 22.26 -17.21
C GLN A 398 -3.47 23.59 -17.32
N GLU A 399 -4.52 23.77 -16.53
CA GLU A 399 -5.29 25.02 -16.50
C GLU A 399 -4.46 26.16 -15.90
N LEU A 400 -3.71 25.91 -14.81
CA LEU A 400 -2.78 26.90 -14.23
C LEU A 400 -1.71 27.37 -15.22
N LYS A 401 -1.21 26.48 -16.09
CA LYS A 401 -0.26 26.86 -17.16
C LYS A 401 -0.89 27.80 -18.21
N SER A 402 -2.20 27.69 -18.43
CA SER A 402 -2.92 28.47 -19.46
C SER A 402 -3.56 29.74 -18.89
N THR A 403 -4.00 29.71 -17.64
CA THR A 403 -4.85 30.76 -17.05
C THR A 403 -4.63 30.84 -15.54
N PRO A 404 -4.01 31.92 -15.04
CA PRO A 404 -3.77 32.11 -13.60
C PRO A 404 -5.04 32.21 -12.74
N SER A 405 -6.21 32.51 -13.32
CA SER A 405 -7.46 32.69 -12.58
C SER A 405 -7.97 31.41 -11.89
N VAL A 406 -7.42 30.25 -12.24
CA VAL A 406 -7.77 28.95 -11.62
C VAL A 406 -7.43 28.92 -10.13
N GLU A 407 -6.51 29.75 -9.67
CA GLU A 407 -6.22 29.88 -8.23
C GLU A 407 -7.43 30.42 -7.44
N ASN A 408 -8.33 31.15 -8.11
CA ASN A 408 -9.56 31.68 -7.53
C ASN A 408 -10.75 30.72 -7.67
N LEU A 409 -10.53 29.45 -7.99
CA LEU A 409 -11.59 28.43 -8.19
C LEU A 409 -12.53 28.32 -6.98
N PHE A 410 -12.01 28.57 -5.78
CA PHE A 410 -12.76 28.52 -4.52
C PHE A 410 -13.06 29.90 -3.93
N SER A 411 -12.98 30.98 -4.73
CA SER A 411 -13.21 32.36 -4.27
C SER A 411 -14.60 32.61 -3.67
N LEU A 412 -15.59 31.78 -4.04
CA LEU A 412 -16.93 31.78 -3.46
C LEU A 412 -16.98 31.23 -2.03
N SER A 413 -15.96 30.50 -1.59
CA SER A 413 -15.80 30.06 -0.21
C SER A 413 -14.61 30.79 0.43
N PRO A 414 -14.85 31.80 1.30
CA PRO A 414 -13.79 32.48 2.03
C PRO A 414 -12.92 31.50 2.84
N LYS A 415 -13.54 30.46 3.41
CA LYS A 415 -12.86 29.43 4.20
C LYS A 415 -11.88 28.62 3.35
N MET A 416 -12.29 28.14 2.17
CA MET A 416 -11.41 27.38 1.28
C MET A 416 -10.32 28.27 0.66
N THR A 417 -10.64 29.52 0.36
CA THR A 417 -9.65 30.50 -0.10
C THR A 417 -8.58 30.76 0.97
N GLN A 418 -9.00 30.94 2.22
CA GLN A 418 -8.08 31.09 3.35
C GLN A 418 -7.23 29.82 3.56
N LEU A 419 -7.85 28.64 3.52
CA LEU A 419 -7.13 27.36 3.66
C LEU A 419 -6.05 27.20 2.58
N TYR A 420 -6.39 27.49 1.32
CA TYR A 420 -5.43 27.47 0.21
C TYR A 420 -4.24 28.40 0.49
N GLN A 421 -4.51 29.65 0.89
CA GLN A 421 -3.45 30.63 1.14
C GLN A 421 -2.56 30.25 2.31
N VAL A 422 -3.14 29.76 3.41
CA VAL A 422 -2.40 29.30 4.59
C VAL A 422 -1.49 28.12 4.22
N MET A 423 -2.00 27.13 3.49
CA MET A 423 -1.19 26.00 3.01
C MET A 423 -0.07 26.45 2.08
N LEU A 424 -0.36 27.33 1.11
CA LEU A 424 0.64 27.83 0.18
C LEU A 424 1.76 28.57 0.93
N ASN A 425 1.42 29.48 1.84
CA ASN A 425 2.39 30.22 2.65
C ASN A 425 3.23 29.27 3.54
N THR A 426 2.60 28.26 4.14
CA THR A 426 3.26 27.28 5.01
C THR A 426 4.30 26.47 4.25
N VAL A 427 3.98 26.11 3.01
CA VAL A 427 4.80 25.25 2.17
C VAL A 427 5.91 26.02 1.45
N GLU A 428 5.73 27.32 1.21
CA GLU A 428 6.74 28.23 0.63
C GLU A 428 7.70 28.84 1.67
N SER A 429 7.39 28.71 2.98
CA SER A 429 8.26 29.14 4.10
C SER A 429 9.40 28.16 4.33
#